data_AF-A0A9D9QJF1-F1
#
_entry.id   AF-A0A9D9QJF1-F1
#
_cell.length_a   1.000
_cell.length_b   1.000
_cell.length_c   1.000
_cell.angle_alpha   90.00
_cell.angle_beta   90.00
_cell.angle_gamma   90.00
#
_symmetry.space_group_name_H-M   'P 1'
#
loop_
_entity.id
_entity.type
_entity.pdbx_description
1 polymer ?
#
loop_
_entity_poly.entity_id
_entity_poly.type
_entity_poly.pdbx_seq_one_letter_code
_entity_poly.pdbx_strand_id
1 'polypeptide(L)'
;CLVEANDAFKKAMEIEPNNEWAGEIQLNQMQLMSQVFNKGVGQFKEGKYAEALVDFEIAQAISPNDTATILNSAYAAERAGNKAKAKQYYEKLVSMNYQDDKSYAALSNLYREEGNTDKALEVLRQGRTAMPESVNLMLAEINILLSTGKSQEATTALDAAIQKDPKNPSLYMALGSTFDNMANPKGADDKDKAKPAQYNDYMSRAEEAYKKGLEIQPDNYEINYNLGAMYFNQGADMANAANQLTNNAEFEKAKVKYEDKFKAAAPYLERSLEANPRKTEDDQSLYQGTLLSLKQLYVRLNETEKYNRIKNLLEQK
;
A
#
# COMPACT_ATOMS: atom_id res chain seq x y z
N CYS A 1 11.99 -39.10 6.04
CA CYS A 1 11.57 -37.70 5.76
C CYS A 1 11.25 -37.00 7.09
N LEU A 2 11.48 -35.69 7.27
CA LEU A 2 11.22 -35.00 8.56
C LEU A 2 9.74 -35.06 9.02
N VAL A 3 8.81 -35.21 8.06
CA VAL A 3 7.38 -35.50 8.31
C VAL A 3 7.21 -36.83 9.06
N GLU A 4 7.85 -37.90 8.57
CA GLU A 4 7.79 -39.23 9.18
C GLU A 4 8.41 -39.24 10.58
N ALA A 5 9.46 -38.44 10.80
CA ALA A 5 10.05 -38.27 12.12
C ALA A 5 9.06 -37.63 13.11
N ASN A 6 8.31 -36.61 12.69
CA ASN A 6 7.27 -35.98 13.51
C ASN A 6 6.15 -36.97 13.87
N ASP A 7 5.67 -37.75 12.89
CA ASP A 7 4.62 -38.74 13.12
C ASP A 7 5.10 -39.88 14.04
N ALA A 8 6.37 -40.30 13.91
CA ALA A 8 6.99 -41.28 14.79
C ALA A 8 7.08 -40.76 16.24
N PHE A 9 7.47 -39.51 16.46
CA PHE A 9 7.49 -38.93 17.80
C PHE A 9 6.09 -38.77 18.41
N LYS A 10 5.09 -38.37 17.62
CA LYS A 10 3.69 -38.32 18.09
C LYS A 10 3.21 -39.69 18.55
N LYS A 11 3.40 -40.71 17.72
CA LYS A 11 3.04 -42.09 18.04
C LYS A 11 3.80 -42.61 19.26
N ALA A 12 5.08 -42.26 19.39
CA ALA A 12 5.88 -42.64 20.55
C ALA A 12 5.29 -42.08 21.85
N MET A 13 4.85 -40.81 21.88
CA MET A 13 4.16 -40.24 23.05
C MET A 13 2.83 -40.93 23.34
N GLU A 14 2.06 -41.32 22.32
CA GLU A 14 0.75 -41.95 22.51
C GLU A 14 0.83 -43.35 23.14
N ILE A 15 1.90 -44.10 22.87
CA ILE A 15 2.04 -45.51 23.28
C ILE A 15 2.97 -45.71 24.49
N GLU A 16 3.58 -44.65 25.02
CA GLU A 16 4.54 -44.74 26.11
C GLU A 16 3.82 -44.82 27.47
N PRO A 17 3.93 -45.94 28.20
CA PRO A 17 2.97 -46.24 29.26
C PRO A 17 3.17 -45.46 30.56
N ASN A 18 4.27 -44.69 30.76
CA ASN A 18 4.58 -44.10 32.07
C ASN A 18 5.27 -42.71 32.04
N ASN A 19 5.30 -42.00 30.90
CA ASN A 19 6.09 -40.78 30.71
C ASN A 19 7.61 -40.93 30.99
N GLU A 20 8.16 -42.16 30.95
CA GLU A 20 9.57 -42.46 31.20
C GLU A 20 10.48 -41.79 30.16
N TRP A 21 10.04 -41.74 28.90
CA TRP A 21 10.81 -41.21 27.78
C TRP A 21 10.32 -39.82 27.34
N ALA A 22 9.31 -39.27 28.01
CA ALA A 22 8.67 -38.02 27.64
C ALA A 22 9.68 -36.87 27.48
N GLY A 23 10.66 -36.77 28.38
CA GLY A 23 11.71 -35.74 28.31
C GLY A 23 12.63 -35.88 27.09
N GLU A 24 13.05 -37.10 26.76
CA GLU A 24 13.88 -37.38 25.58
C GLU A 24 13.09 -37.17 24.27
N ILE A 25 11.83 -37.63 24.24
CA ILE A 25 10.94 -37.42 23.10
C ILE A 25 10.72 -35.93 22.88
N GLN A 26 10.49 -35.15 23.94
CA GLN A 26 10.31 -33.70 23.85
C GLN A 26 11.59 -33.00 23.37
N LEU A 27 12.76 -33.38 23.89
CA LEU A 27 14.05 -32.83 23.43
C LEU A 27 14.26 -33.09 21.93
N ASN A 28 13.99 -34.32 21.48
CA ASN A 28 14.12 -34.71 20.08
C ASN A 28 13.09 -34.01 19.19
N GLN A 29 11.86 -33.81 19.66
CA GLN A 29 10.85 -32.99 18.99
C GLN A 29 11.30 -31.52 18.87
N MET A 30 11.93 -30.94 19.89
CA MET A 30 12.45 -29.57 19.80
C MET A 30 13.61 -29.45 18.79
N GLN A 31 14.49 -30.45 18.73
CA GLN A 31 15.54 -30.51 17.71
C GLN A 31 14.94 -30.65 16.30
N LEU A 32 13.94 -31.52 16.14
CA LEU A 32 13.20 -31.68 14.90
C LEU A 32 12.54 -30.37 14.48
N MET A 33 11.86 -29.69 15.39
CA MET A 33 11.21 -28.39 15.18
C MET A 33 12.21 -27.37 14.61
N SER A 34 13.39 -27.23 15.22
CA SER A 34 14.44 -26.33 14.74
C SER A 34 14.91 -26.71 13.31
N GLN A 35 15.08 -28.00 13.03
CA GLN A 35 15.49 -28.46 11.70
C GLN A 35 14.42 -28.19 10.63
N VAL A 36 13.16 -28.54 10.88
CA VAL A 36 12.06 -28.28 9.93
C VAL A 36 11.82 -26.79 9.74
N PHE A 37 11.90 -25.99 10.81
CA PHE A 37 11.74 -24.55 10.73
C PHE A 37 12.82 -23.92 9.85
N ASN A 38 14.10 -24.27 10.05
CA ASN A 38 15.20 -23.77 9.23
C ASN A 38 15.08 -24.20 7.76
N LYS A 39 14.61 -25.42 7.50
CA LYS A 39 14.31 -25.90 6.15
C LYS A 39 13.19 -25.08 5.49
N GLY A 40 12.11 -24.81 6.22
CA GLY A 40 11.02 -23.95 5.76
C GLY A 40 11.49 -22.53 5.44
N VAL A 41 12.36 -21.94 6.26
CA VAL A 41 12.99 -20.64 5.97
C VAL A 41 13.80 -20.67 4.67
N GLY A 42 14.56 -21.74 4.43
CA GLY A 42 15.31 -21.93 3.18
C GLY A 42 14.40 -21.98 1.96
N GLN A 43 13.36 -22.82 2.01
CA GLN A 43 12.36 -22.94 0.94
C GLN A 43 11.61 -21.63 0.68
N PHE A 44 11.25 -20.90 1.73
CA PHE A 44 10.58 -19.60 1.61
C PHE A 44 11.45 -18.59 0.84
N LYS A 45 12.75 -18.54 1.13
CA LYS A 45 13.71 -17.67 0.42
C LYS A 45 13.88 -18.06 -1.06
N GLU A 46 13.71 -19.35 -1.38
CA GLU A 46 13.74 -19.86 -2.75
C GLU A 46 12.41 -19.68 -3.50
N GLY A 47 11.37 -19.12 -2.86
CA GLY A 47 10.04 -18.95 -3.45
C GLY A 47 9.16 -20.21 -3.43
N LYS A 48 9.61 -21.28 -2.75
CA LYS A 48 8.87 -22.55 -2.58
C LYS A 48 7.89 -22.44 -1.41
N TYR A 49 6.90 -21.58 -1.56
CA TYR A 49 6.03 -21.17 -0.45
C TYR A 49 5.12 -22.28 0.06
N ALA A 50 4.63 -23.16 -0.81
CA ALA A 50 3.77 -24.27 -0.42
C ALA A 50 4.53 -25.32 0.40
N GLU A 51 5.76 -25.62 0.02
CA GLU A 51 6.64 -26.53 0.75
C GLU A 51 7.09 -25.92 2.07
N ALA A 52 7.44 -24.64 2.08
CA ALA A 52 7.79 -23.92 3.30
C ALA A 52 6.64 -23.95 4.32
N LEU A 53 5.40 -23.75 3.85
CA LEU A 53 4.21 -23.83 4.69
C LEU A 53 4.08 -25.21 5.36
N VAL A 54 4.31 -26.31 4.64
CA VAL A 54 4.26 -27.66 5.23
C VAL A 54 5.29 -27.81 6.34
N ASP A 55 6.53 -27.37 6.12
CA ASP A 55 7.59 -27.48 7.14
C ASP A 55 7.31 -26.57 8.36
N PHE A 56 6.74 -25.38 8.17
CA PHE A 56 6.29 -24.52 9.27
C PHE A 56 5.10 -25.08 10.04
N GLU A 57 4.15 -25.76 9.38
CA GLU A 57 3.03 -26.45 10.03
C GLU A 57 3.50 -27.60 10.93
N ILE A 58 4.56 -28.31 10.53
CA ILE A 58 5.20 -29.33 11.38
C ILE A 58 5.84 -28.67 12.60
N ALA A 59 6.59 -27.57 12.41
CA ALA A 59 7.19 -26.83 13.52
C ALA A 59 6.12 -26.33 14.51
N GLN A 60 5.02 -25.79 13.99
CA GLN A 60 3.88 -25.32 14.76
C GLN A 60 3.16 -26.46 15.50
N ALA A 61 3.04 -27.65 14.89
CA ALA A 61 2.44 -28.79 15.57
C ALA A 61 3.22 -29.21 16.83
N ILE A 62 4.54 -28.96 16.86
CA ILE A 62 5.41 -29.23 18.02
C ILE A 62 5.33 -28.07 19.03
N SER A 63 5.27 -26.82 18.55
CA SER A 63 5.17 -25.62 19.39
C SER A 63 3.98 -24.74 18.98
N PRO A 64 2.74 -25.10 19.38
CA PRO A 64 1.52 -24.50 18.82
C PRO A 64 1.32 -23.03 19.18
N ASN A 65 2.00 -22.51 20.20
CA ASN A 65 1.87 -21.13 20.65
C ASN A 65 3.13 -20.29 20.39
N ASP A 66 4.11 -20.82 19.65
CA ASP A 66 5.26 -20.02 19.23
C ASP A 66 4.87 -19.09 18.08
N THR A 67 4.82 -17.78 18.36
CA THR A 67 4.44 -16.75 17.40
C THR A 67 5.37 -16.72 16.19
N ALA A 68 6.63 -17.14 16.31
CA ALA A 68 7.54 -17.23 15.15
C ALA A 68 7.07 -18.30 14.15
N THR A 69 6.67 -19.48 14.64
CA THR A 69 6.15 -20.54 13.74
C THR A 69 4.82 -20.15 13.12
N ILE A 70 3.93 -19.49 13.88
CA ILE A 70 2.64 -19.01 13.39
C ILE A 70 2.84 -17.92 12.33
N LEU A 71 3.70 -16.94 12.57
CA LEU A 71 3.98 -15.84 11.65
C LEU A 71 4.60 -16.33 10.33
N ASN A 72 5.58 -17.24 10.41
CA ASN A 72 6.18 -17.81 9.21
C ASN A 72 5.18 -18.69 8.43
N SER A 73 4.29 -19.40 9.12
CA SER A 73 3.17 -20.12 8.47
C SER A 73 2.21 -19.17 7.78
N ALA A 74 1.87 -18.02 8.40
CA ALA A 74 1.02 -16.99 7.82
C ALA A 74 1.63 -16.43 6.53
N TYR A 75 2.90 -16.02 6.57
CA TYR A 75 3.62 -15.50 5.40
C TYR A 75 3.75 -16.55 4.28
N ALA A 76 4.08 -17.79 4.62
CA ALA A 76 4.18 -18.86 3.64
C ALA A 76 2.82 -19.16 2.98
N ALA A 77 1.75 -19.22 3.76
CA ALA A 77 0.39 -19.41 3.25
C ALA A 77 -0.05 -18.26 2.35
N GLU A 78 0.20 -17.01 2.74
CA GLU A 78 -0.11 -15.83 1.93
C GLU A 78 0.61 -15.87 0.58
N ARG A 79 1.93 -16.11 0.60
CA ARG A 79 2.75 -16.17 -0.62
C ARG A 79 2.45 -17.38 -1.50
N ALA A 80 1.97 -18.47 -0.92
CA ALA A 80 1.46 -19.63 -1.65
C ALA A 80 0.05 -19.41 -2.23
N GLY A 81 -0.58 -18.25 -1.98
CA GLY A 81 -1.95 -17.97 -2.41
C GLY A 81 -3.04 -18.70 -1.59
N ASN A 82 -2.66 -19.36 -0.49
CA ASN A 82 -3.59 -20.04 0.39
C ASN A 82 -4.20 -19.06 1.41
N LYS A 83 -5.13 -18.23 0.93
CA LYS A 83 -5.78 -17.17 1.71
C LYS A 83 -6.49 -17.69 2.96
N ALA A 84 -7.09 -18.88 2.90
CA ALA A 84 -7.80 -19.49 4.02
C ALA A 84 -6.85 -19.81 5.20
N LYS A 85 -5.72 -20.46 4.92
CA LYS A 85 -4.71 -20.74 5.95
C LYS A 85 -4.03 -19.45 6.44
N ALA A 86 -3.70 -18.53 5.54
CA ALA A 86 -3.11 -17.24 5.91
C ALA A 86 -4.00 -16.50 6.93
N LYS A 87 -5.30 -16.41 6.63
CA LYS A 87 -6.30 -15.81 7.52
C LYS A 87 -6.32 -16.50 8.88
N GLN A 88 -6.39 -17.83 8.93
CA GLN A 88 -6.39 -18.59 10.18
C GLN A 88 -5.16 -18.26 11.05
N TYR A 89 -3.98 -18.17 10.45
CA TYR A 89 -2.76 -17.85 11.20
C TYR A 89 -2.71 -16.39 11.66
N TYR A 90 -3.12 -15.44 10.82
CA TYR A 90 -3.19 -14.06 11.26
C TYR A 90 -4.26 -13.82 12.33
N GLU A 91 -5.43 -14.47 12.24
CA GLU A 91 -6.45 -14.45 13.30
C GLU A 91 -5.86 -14.97 14.62
N LYS A 92 -5.07 -16.04 14.57
CA LYS A 92 -4.38 -16.57 15.75
C LYS A 92 -3.40 -15.55 16.33
N LEU A 93 -2.55 -14.92 15.51
CA LEU A 93 -1.62 -13.88 15.96
C LEU A 93 -2.34 -12.68 16.60
N VAL A 94 -3.42 -12.21 15.97
CA VAL A 94 -4.25 -11.12 16.48
C VAL A 94 -4.92 -11.51 17.80
N SER A 95 -5.46 -12.72 17.92
CA SER A 95 -6.04 -13.22 19.17
C SER A 95 -5.04 -13.33 20.33
N MET A 96 -3.75 -13.50 20.00
CA MET A 96 -2.63 -13.53 20.95
C MET A 96 -2.10 -12.13 21.26
N ASN A 97 -2.71 -11.07 20.72
CA ASN A 97 -2.24 -9.68 20.80
C ASN A 97 -0.77 -9.52 20.36
N TYR A 98 -0.33 -10.30 19.36
CA TYR A 98 1.03 -10.20 18.84
C TYR A 98 1.24 -8.81 18.22
N GLN A 99 2.22 -8.06 18.70
CA GLN A 99 2.47 -6.67 18.31
C GLN A 99 3.27 -6.59 17.00
N ASP A 100 2.64 -6.96 15.90
CA ASP A 100 3.17 -6.84 14.55
C ASP A 100 2.13 -6.21 13.64
N ASP A 101 2.37 -4.97 13.19
CA ASP A 101 1.40 -4.23 12.39
C ASP A 101 1.08 -4.89 11.05
N LYS A 102 2.04 -5.62 10.47
CA LYS A 102 1.86 -6.37 9.23
C LYS A 102 0.82 -7.45 9.37
N SER A 103 0.79 -8.16 10.51
CA SER A 103 -0.22 -9.20 10.78
C SER A 103 -1.65 -8.63 10.81
N TYR A 104 -1.87 -7.49 11.48
CA TYR A 104 -3.20 -6.84 11.49
C TYR A 104 -3.56 -6.30 10.10
N ALA A 105 -2.62 -5.67 9.40
CA ALA A 105 -2.85 -5.15 8.05
C ALA A 105 -3.17 -6.27 7.04
N ALA A 106 -2.44 -7.39 7.11
CA ALA A 106 -2.68 -8.56 6.27
C ALA A 106 -4.04 -9.20 6.54
N LEU A 107 -4.41 -9.40 7.81
CA LEU A 107 -5.74 -9.91 8.17
C LEU A 107 -6.86 -8.96 7.72
N SER A 108 -6.68 -7.65 7.89
CA SER A 108 -7.60 -6.64 7.41
C SER A 108 -7.79 -6.71 5.89
N ASN A 109 -6.70 -6.84 5.13
CA ASN A 109 -6.74 -7.01 3.68
C ASN A 109 -7.51 -8.27 3.28
N LEU A 110 -7.28 -9.40 3.95
CA LEU A 110 -8.01 -10.66 3.71
C LEU A 110 -9.51 -10.49 3.95
N TYR A 111 -9.91 -9.82 5.03
CA TYR A 111 -11.33 -9.50 5.26
C TYR A 111 -11.91 -8.56 4.20
N ARG A 112 -11.14 -7.58 3.73
CA ARG A 112 -11.58 -6.69 2.65
C ARG A 112 -11.79 -7.45 1.34
N GLU A 113 -10.89 -8.37 0.99
CA GLU A 113 -11.01 -9.21 -0.20
C GLU A 113 -12.24 -10.13 -0.16
N GLU A 114 -12.66 -10.55 1.04
CA GLU A 114 -13.92 -11.28 1.27
C GLU A 114 -15.16 -10.36 1.23
N GLY A 115 -14.99 -9.05 1.03
CA GLY A 115 -16.07 -8.06 1.08
C GLY A 115 -16.52 -7.70 2.50
N ASN A 116 -15.80 -8.13 3.54
CA ASN A 116 -16.12 -7.84 4.93
C ASN A 116 -15.34 -6.61 5.44
N THR A 117 -15.70 -5.44 4.91
CA THR A 117 -15.07 -4.17 5.26
C THR A 117 -15.16 -3.84 6.75
N ASP A 118 -16.26 -4.17 7.42
CA ASP A 118 -16.44 -3.85 8.83
C ASP A 118 -15.45 -4.62 9.71
N LYS A 119 -15.27 -5.94 9.45
CA LYS A 119 -14.22 -6.72 10.13
C LYS A 119 -12.83 -6.24 9.78
N ALA A 120 -12.60 -5.84 8.53
CA ALA A 120 -11.31 -5.29 8.12
C ALA A 120 -10.94 -4.04 8.94
N LEU A 121 -11.89 -3.12 9.16
CA LEU A 121 -11.71 -1.94 10.00
C LEU A 121 -11.60 -2.31 11.49
N GLU A 122 -12.36 -3.28 11.98
CA GLU A 122 -12.28 -3.77 13.35
C GLU A 122 -10.88 -4.29 13.69
N VAL A 123 -10.31 -5.13 12.84
CA VAL A 123 -8.95 -5.66 13.00
C VAL A 123 -7.91 -4.54 13.05
N LEU A 124 -8.02 -3.53 12.17
CA LEU A 124 -7.10 -2.39 12.20
C LEU A 124 -7.23 -1.57 13.48
N ARG A 125 -8.45 -1.38 14.00
CA ARG A 125 -8.69 -0.68 15.26
C ARG A 125 -8.14 -1.43 16.47
N GLN A 126 -8.24 -2.76 16.47
CA GLN A 126 -7.57 -3.61 17.47
C GLN A 126 -6.05 -3.40 17.41
N GLY A 127 -5.47 -3.49 16.21
CA GLY A 127 -4.05 -3.23 16.00
C GLY A 127 -3.63 -1.84 16.46
N ARG A 128 -4.43 -0.80 16.17
CA ARG A 128 -4.18 0.58 16.62
C ARG A 128 -4.29 0.75 18.13
N THR A 129 -5.11 -0.05 18.80
CA THR A 129 -5.17 -0.05 20.27
C THR A 129 -3.91 -0.69 20.85
N ALA A 130 -3.42 -1.77 20.23
CA ALA A 130 -2.18 -2.45 20.64
C ALA A 130 -0.91 -1.65 20.29
N MET A 131 -0.92 -0.93 19.17
CA MET A 131 0.21 -0.18 18.59
C MET A 131 -0.26 1.22 18.15
N PRO A 132 -0.54 2.13 19.08
CA PRO A 132 -1.15 3.44 18.80
C PRO A 132 -0.29 4.37 17.94
N GLU A 133 1.00 4.06 17.80
CA GLU A 133 1.98 4.81 17.02
C GLU A 133 2.32 4.13 15.67
N SER A 134 1.70 2.99 15.34
CA SER A 134 1.92 2.35 14.03
C SER A 134 1.26 3.16 12.92
N VAL A 135 2.10 3.87 12.16
CA VAL A 135 1.70 4.58 10.93
C VAL A 135 1.16 3.62 9.88
N ASN A 136 1.70 2.40 9.79
CA ASN A 136 1.24 1.39 8.85
C ASN A 136 -0.24 1.05 9.07
N LEU A 137 -0.66 0.85 10.32
CA LEU A 137 -2.07 0.57 10.64
C LEU A 137 -2.98 1.77 10.39
N MET A 138 -2.50 2.98 10.71
CA MET A 138 -3.24 4.20 10.42
C MET A 138 -3.48 4.34 8.91
N LEU A 139 -2.43 4.20 8.09
CA LEU A 139 -2.52 4.27 6.63
C LEU A 139 -3.40 3.16 6.04
N ALA A 140 -3.31 1.93 6.56
CA ALA A 140 -4.18 0.84 6.13
C ALA A 140 -5.66 1.16 6.40
N GLU A 141 -6.00 1.75 7.56
CA GLU A 141 -7.37 2.13 7.89
C GLU A 141 -7.86 3.24 6.97
N ILE A 142 -7.05 4.27 6.76
CA ILE A 142 -7.31 5.38 5.84
C ILE A 142 -7.59 4.86 4.43
N ASN A 143 -6.77 3.94 3.91
CA ASN A 143 -6.98 3.36 2.58
C ASN A 143 -8.34 2.63 2.47
N ILE A 144 -8.78 1.94 3.52
CA ILE A 144 -10.10 1.31 3.55
C ILE A 144 -11.21 2.36 3.60
N LEU A 145 -11.07 3.40 4.42
CA LEU A 145 -12.03 4.51 4.48
C LEU A 145 -12.18 5.19 3.12
N LEU A 146 -11.08 5.44 2.41
CA LEU A 146 -11.10 6.05 1.07
C LEU A 146 -11.79 5.15 0.04
N SER A 147 -11.42 3.87 -0.02
CA SER A 147 -12.03 2.92 -0.97
C SER A 147 -13.52 2.65 -0.68
N THR A 148 -14.01 2.97 0.52
CA THR A 148 -15.40 2.79 0.93
C THR A 148 -16.20 4.10 0.94
N GLY A 149 -15.64 5.17 0.39
CA GLY A 149 -16.31 6.48 0.27
C GLY A 149 -16.41 7.28 1.57
N LYS A 150 -15.72 6.85 2.63
CA LYS A 150 -15.68 7.52 3.94
C LYS A 150 -14.55 8.54 4.02
N SER A 151 -14.39 9.37 2.99
CA SER A 151 -13.27 10.32 2.87
C SER A 151 -13.22 11.33 4.00
N GLN A 152 -14.37 11.72 4.57
CA GLN A 152 -14.38 12.64 5.71
C GLN A 152 -13.74 12.01 6.97
N GLU A 153 -14.07 10.75 7.28
CA GLU A 153 -13.42 10.00 8.36
C GLU A 153 -11.93 9.83 8.10
N ALA A 154 -11.54 9.57 6.84
CA ALA A 154 -10.14 9.45 6.44
C ALA A 154 -9.36 10.74 6.72
N THR A 155 -9.90 11.93 6.37
CA THR A 155 -9.24 13.21 6.66
C THR A 155 -9.06 13.46 8.16
N THR A 156 -10.07 13.15 8.98
CA THR A 156 -9.96 13.29 10.44
C THR A 156 -8.91 12.35 11.03
N ALA A 157 -8.82 11.12 10.54
CA ALA A 157 -7.79 10.17 10.96
C ALA A 157 -6.39 10.63 10.54
N LEU A 158 -6.25 11.17 9.33
CA LEU A 158 -5.00 11.73 8.82
C LEU A 158 -4.54 12.95 9.62
N ASP A 159 -5.44 13.88 9.94
CA ASP A 159 -5.12 15.04 10.77
C ASP A 159 -4.59 14.62 12.16
N ALA A 160 -5.20 13.61 12.78
CA ALA A 160 -4.73 13.05 14.04
C ALA A 160 -3.37 12.35 13.90
N ALA A 161 -3.13 11.63 12.80
CA ALA A 161 -1.85 10.98 12.52
C ALA A 161 -0.73 12.01 12.31
N ILE A 162 -1.01 13.10 11.58
CA ILE A 162 -0.07 14.19 11.33
C ILE A 162 0.29 14.91 12.63
N GLN A 163 -0.65 15.06 13.57
CA GLN A 163 -0.34 15.64 14.89
C GLN A 163 0.66 14.78 15.68
N LYS A 164 0.64 13.46 15.51
CA LYS A 164 1.57 12.54 16.17
C LYS A 164 2.93 12.48 15.49
N ASP A 165 2.95 12.42 14.15
CA ASP A 165 4.17 12.33 13.35
C ASP A 165 4.19 13.40 12.25
N PRO A 166 4.40 14.68 12.62
CA PRO A 166 4.32 15.81 11.69
C PRO A 166 5.47 15.84 10.67
N LYS A 167 6.46 14.94 10.77
CA LYS A 167 7.61 14.83 9.87
C LYS A 167 7.51 13.64 8.93
N ASN A 168 6.35 13.01 8.82
CA ASN A 168 6.13 11.90 7.91
C ASN A 168 5.51 12.36 6.58
N PRO A 169 6.28 12.39 5.48
CA PRO A 169 5.77 12.88 4.20
C PRO A 169 4.61 12.02 3.67
N SER A 170 4.56 10.73 4.01
CA SER A 170 3.51 9.79 3.56
C SER A 170 2.12 10.18 4.08
N LEU A 171 2.05 10.74 5.30
CA LEU A 171 0.78 11.21 5.87
C LEU A 171 0.23 12.41 5.10
N TYR A 172 1.10 13.36 4.76
CA TYR A 172 0.72 14.51 3.93
C TYR A 172 0.37 14.10 2.50
N MET A 173 1.07 13.11 1.94
CA MET A 173 0.71 12.53 0.64
C MET A 173 -0.70 11.92 0.64
N ALA A 174 -1.01 11.13 1.67
CA ALA A 174 -2.32 10.52 1.83
C ALA A 174 -3.41 11.56 2.04
N LEU A 175 -3.14 12.63 2.81
CA LEU A 175 -4.05 13.77 2.98
C LEU A 175 -4.29 14.52 1.68
N GLY A 176 -3.22 14.81 0.92
CA GLY A 176 -3.31 15.44 -0.39
C GLY A 176 -4.17 14.63 -1.35
N SER A 177 -3.89 13.32 -1.44
CA SER A 177 -4.62 12.39 -2.31
C SER A 177 -6.09 12.25 -1.89
N THR A 178 -6.36 12.29 -0.59
CA THR A 178 -7.73 12.26 -0.07
C THR A 178 -8.52 13.48 -0.53
N PHE A 179 -7.97 14.68 -0.37
CA PHE A 179 -8.65 15.90 -0.82
C PHE A 179 -8.78 15.98 -2.33
N ASP A 180 -7.77 15.54 -3.08
CA ASP A 180 -7.84 15.48 -4.54
C ASP A 180 -8.97 14.54 -5.00
N ASN A 181 -9.08 13.35 -4.40
CA ASN A 181 -10.19 12.42 -4.66
C ASN A 181 -11.56 12.99 -4.24
N MET A 182 -11.62 13.78 -3.15
CA MET A 182 -12.84 14.46 -2.75
C MET A 182 -13.23 15.56 -3.74
N ALA A 183 -12.27 16.27 -4.32
CA ALA A 183 -12.49 17.28 -5.36
C ALA A 183 -12.88 16.64 -6.71
N ASN A 184 -12.30 15.48 -7.01
CA ASN A 184 -12.45 14.76 -8.26
C ASN A 184 -13.05 13.36 -8.04
N PRO A 185 -14.26 13.25 -7.48
CA PRO A 185 -14.83 11.95 -7.14
C PRO A 185 -15.16 11.16 -8.41
N LYS A 186 -14.90 9.85 -8.38
CA LYS A 186 -15.23 8.95 -9.48
C LYS A 186 -16.45 8.07 -9.20
N GLY A 187 -17.09 7.62 -10.27
CA GLY A 187 -18.09 6.56 -10.27
C GLY A 187 -17.49 5.17 -10.15
N ALA A 188 -18.34 4.16 -9.96
CA ALA A 188 -17.91 2.76 -9.97
C ALA A 188 -17.40 2.31 -11.35
N ASP A 189 -17.73 3.06 -12.40
CA ASP A 189 -17.25 2.88 -13.78
C ASP A 189 -15.99 3.70 -14.09
N ASP A 190 -15.31 4.21 -13.05
CA ASP A 190 -14.10 5.04 -13.12
C ASP A 190 -14.27 6.37 -13.89
N LYS A 191 -15.52 6.79 -14.14
CA LYS A 191 -15.82 8.09 -14.74
C LYS A 191 -15.91 9.19 -13.69
N ASP A 192 -15.52 10.39 -14.07
CA ASP A 192 -15.64 11.57 -13.21
C ASP A 192 -17.12 11.86 -12.88
N LYS A 193 -17.40 12.08 -11.60
CA LYS A 193 -18.67 12.66 -11.15
C LYS A 193 -18.60 14.19 -11.23
N ALA A 194 -19.77 14.81 -11.04
CA ALA A 194 -19.84 16.26 -10.89
C ALA A 194 -18.92 16.71 -9.75
N LYS A 195 -18.14 17.78 -9.99
CA LYS A 195 -17.29 18.40 -8.98
C LYS A 195 -18.18 18.88 -7.81
N PRO A 196 -17.80 18.66 -6.54
CA PRO A 196 -18.61 19.06 -5.39
C PRO A 196 -18.61 20.58 -5.19
N ALA A 197 -19.54 21.09 -4.37
CA ALA A 197 -19.59 22.51 -4.02
C ALA A 197 -18.29 23.01 -3.36
N GLN A 198 -17.61 22.13 -2.63
CA GLN A 198 -16.34 22.39 -1.95
C GLN A 198 -15.11 22.16 -2.84
N TYR A 199 -15.27 21.97 -4.16
CA TYR A 199 -14.18 21.65 -5.09
C TYR A 199 -12.93 22.52 -4.89
N ASN A 200 -13.10 23.85 -4.82
CA ASN A 200 -11.97 24.76 -4.66
C ASN A 200 -11.27 24.60 -3.30
N ASP A 201 -12.03 24.39 -2.21
CA ASP A 201 -11.47 24.14 -0.88
C ASP A 201 -10.66 22.85 -0.86
N TYR A 202 -11.22 21.77 -1.41
CA TYR A 202 -10.54 20.48 -1.50
C TYR A 202 -9.27 20.57 -2.35
N MET A 203 -9.30 21.22 -3.52
CA MET A 203 -8.09 21.41 -4.32
C MET A 203 -7.02 22.23 -3.59
N SER A 204 -7.41 23.28 -2.86
CA SER A 204 -6.47 24.06 -2.06
C SER A 204 -5.85 23.26 -0.92
N ARG A 205 -6.64 22.46 -0.21
CA ARG A 205 -6.15 21.59 0.88
C ARG A 205 -5.28 20.45 0.36
N ALA A 206 -5.61 19.91 -0.82
CA ALA A 206 -4.77 18.92 -1.50
C ALA A 206 -3.39 19.49 -1.82
N GLU A 207 -3.37 20.67 -2.43
CA GLU A 207 -2.14 21.40 -2.78
C GLU A 207 -1.28 21.70 -1.53
N GLU A 208 -1.89 22.21 -0.46
CA GLU A 208 -1.20 22.51 0.79
C GLU A 208 -0.58 21.25 1.41
N ALA A 209 -1.34 20.16 1.47
CA ALA A 209 -0.86 18.90 2.01
C ALA A 209 0.34 18.37 1.21
N TYR A 210 0.24 18.29 -0.12
CA TYR A 210 1.37 17.86 -0.95
C TYR A 210 2.60 18.75 -0.76
N LYS A 211 2.43 20.08 -0.72
CA LYS A 211 3.53 21.01 -0.50
C LYS A 211 4.20 20.79 0.86
N LYS A 212 3.45 20.59 1.94
CA LYS A 212 4.03 20.23 3.26
C LYS A 212 4.80 18.91 3.22
N GLY A 213 4.29 17.92 2.50
CA GLY A 213 5.02 16.67 2.26
C GLY A 213 6.36 16.90 1.56
N LEU A 214 6.40 17.78 0.56
CA LEU A 214 7.63 18.15 -0.16
C LEU A 214 8.56 19.08 0.65
N GLU A 215 8.05 19.86 1.60
CA GLU A 215 8.90 20.60 2.54
C GLU A 215 9.72 19.64 3.43
N ILE A 216 9.15 18.48 3.77
CA ILE A 216 9.81 17.44 4.56
C ILE A 216 10.75 16.61 3.69
N GLN A 217 10.29 16.19 2.50
CA GLN A 217 11.06 15.38 1.57
C GLN A 217 10.90 15.91 0.13
N PRO A 218 11.74 16.87 -0.30
CA PRO A 218 11.63 17.51 -1.61
C PRO A 218 11.71 16.56 -2.80
N ASP A 219 12.42 15.45 -2.63
CA ASP A 219 12.68 14.44 -3.66
C ASP A 219 11.73 13.25 -3.59
N ASN A 220 10.65 13.36 -2.80
CA ASN A 220 9.63 12.33 -2.79
C ASN A 220 8.95 12.28 -4.16
N TYR A 221 9.28 11.26 -4.95
CA TYR A 221 8.86 11.17 -6.34
C TYR A 221 7.36 10.90 -6.50
N GLU A 222 6.71 10.27 -5.51
CA GLU A 222 5.27 10.01 -5.49
C GLU A 222 4.48 11.30 -5.22
N ILE A 223 4.89 12.10 -4.23
CA ILE A 223 4.24 13.38 -3.93
C ILE A 223 4.43 14.36 -5.10
N ASN A 224 5.63 14.42 -5.68
CA ASN A 224 5.90 15.19 -6.88
C ASN A 224 5.01 14.75 -8.06
N TYR A 225 4.84 13.44 -8.26
CA TYR A 225 3.93 12.92 -9.28
C TYR A 225 2.49 13.37 -9.02
N ASN A 226 1.98 13.15 -7.81
CA ASN A 226 0.60 13.45 -7.45
C ASN A 226 0.28 14.95 -7.56
N LEU A 227 1.15 15.83 -7.07
CA LEU A 227 0.96 17.28 -7.21
C LEU A 227 1.06 17.74 -8.67
N GLY A 228 2.00 17.16 -9.44
CA GLY A 228 2.12 17.42 -10.86
C GLY A 228 0.88 16.97 -11.65
N ALA A 229 0.38 15.77 -11.37
CA ALA A 229 -0.84 15.21 -11.96
C ALA A 229 -2.08 16.05 -11.59
N MET A 230 -2.18 16.50 -10.33
CA MET A 230 -3.26 17.38 -9.87
C MET A 230 -3.31 18.68 -10.69
N TYR A 231 -2.17 19.37 -10.88
CA TYR A 231 -2.11 20.57 -11.72
C TYR A 231 -2.37 20.27 -13.20
N PHE A 232 -1.85 19.16 -13.72
CA PHE A 232 -2.10 18.73 -15.09
C PHE A 232 -3.61 18.53 -15.34
N ASN A 233 -4.29 17.83 -14.43
CA ASN A 233 -5.73 17.57 -14.52
C ASN A 233 -6.54 18.87 -14.42
N GLN A 234 -6.16 19.79 -13.52
CA GLN A 234 -6.77 21.13 -13.49
C GLN A 234 -6.62 21.85 -14.83
N GLY A 235 -5.42 21.83 -15.43
CA GLY A 235 -5.18 22.41 -16.75
C GLY A 235 -6.01 21.73 -17.84
N ALA A 236 -6.13 20.41 -17.81
CA ALA A 236 -6.92 19.64 -18.78
C ALA A 236 -8.42 19.97 -18.69
N ASP A 237 -8.97 20.03 -17.48
CA ASP A 237 -10.37 20.41 -17.24
C ASP A 237 -10.64 21.84 -17.73
N MET A 238 -9.74 22.77 -17.43
CA MET A 238 -9.86 24.16 -17.87
C MET A 238 -9.72 24.31 -19.38
N ALA A 239 -8.83 23.54 -20.03
CA ALA A 239 -8.69 23.52 -21.48
C ALA A 239 -9.93 22.94 -22.17
N ASN A 240 -10.50 21.87 -21.61
CA ASN A 240 -11.74 21.27 -22.11
C ASN A 240 -12.92 22.26 -22.02
N ALA A 241 -13.02 23.00 -20.91
CA ALA A 241 -14.01 24.06 -20.75
C ALA A 241 -13.77 25.23 -21.73
N ALA A 242 -12.51 25.64 -21.92
CA ALA A 242 -12.14 26.70 -22.85
C ALA A 242 -12.52 26.38 -24.30
N ASN A 243 -12.37 25.11 -24.71
CA ASN A 243 -12.71 24.65 -26.07
C ASN A 243 -14.21 24.74 -26.39
N GLN A 244 -15.08 24.95 -25.39
CA GLN A 244 -16.51 25.17 -25.59
C GLN A 244 -16.87 26.65 -25.76
N LEU A 245 -15.91 27.57 -25.57
CA LEU A 245 -16.12 29.00 -25.72
C LEU A 245 -16.19 29.38 -27.20
N THR A 246 -17.23 30.13 -27.58
CA THR A 246 -17.40 30.66 -28.93
C THR A 246 -16.74 32.03 -29.12
N ASN A 247 -16.40 32.71 -28.03
CA ASN A 247 -15.78 34.03 -28.03
C ASN A 247 -14.26 33.93 -27.96
N ASN A 248 -13.58 34.40 -29.00
CA ASN A 248 -12.11 34.37 -29.09
C ASN A 248 -11.41 35.10 -27.93
N ALA A 249 -11.92 36.24 -27.47
CA ALA A 249 -11.30 36.99 -26.38
C ALA A 249 -11.43 36.28 -25.03
N GLU A 250 -12.53 35.54 -24.81
CA GLU A 250 -12.71 34.71 -23.62
C GLU A 250 -11.85 33.45 -23.69
N PHE A 251 -11.74 32.84 -24.88
CA PHE A 251 -10.84 31.72 -25.12
C PHE A 251 -9.39 32.06 -24.82
N GLU A 252 -8.87 33.19 -25.34
CA GLU A 252 -7.48 33.59 -25.08
C GLU A 252 -7.22 33.86 -23.59
N LYS A 253 -8.21 34.42 -22.86
CA LYS A 253 -8.12 34.57 -21.40
C LYS A 253 -8.11 33.22 -20.68
N ALA A 254 -8.94 32.27 -21.11
CA ALA A 254 -9.00 30.93 -20.53
C ALA A 254 -7.71 30.15 -20.82
N LYS A 255 -7.11 30.36 -22.00
CA LYS A 255 -5.85 29.78 -22.44
C LYS A 255 -4.69 30.09 -21.53
N VAL A 256 -4.49 31.35 -21.19
CA VAL A 256 -3.46 31.75 -20.22
C VAL A 256 -3.62 30.97 -18.92
N LYS A 257 -4.84 30.86 -18.40
CA LYS A 257 -5.10 30.20 -17.11
C LYS A 257 -4.82 28.69 -17.14
N TYR A 258 -5.22 27.98 -18.19
CA TYR A 258 -4.94 26.54 -18.25
C TYR A 258 -3.47 26.26 -18.57
N GLU A 259 -2.80 27.11 -19.35
CA GLU A 259 -1.36 27.00 -19.61
C GLU A 259 -0.55 27.22 -18.34
N ASP A 260 -0.96 28.14 -17.47
CA ASP A 260 -0.32 28.36 -16.17
C ASP A 260 -0.38 27.11 -15.28
N LYS A 261 -1.47 26.34 -15.36
CA LYS A 261 -1.59 25.05 -14.66
C LYS A 261 -0.66 24.00 -15.23
N PHE A 262 -0.54 23.90 -16.56
CA PHE A 262 0.45 23.01 -17.16
C PHE A 262 1.89 23.43 -16.81
N LYS A 263 2.21 24.73 -16.81
CA LYS A 263 3.53 25.22 -16.37
C LYS A 263 3.81 24.88 -14.91
N ALA A 264 2.80 24.97 -14.04
CA ALA A 264 2.91 24.58 -12.64
C ALA A 264 3.12 23.06 -12.46
N ALA A 265 2.51 22.22 -13.30
CA ALA A 265 2.69 20.77 -13.27
C ALA A 265 4.11 20.34 -13.65
N ALA A 266 4.72 21.01 -14.63
CA ALA A 266 6.00 20.65 -15.24
C ALA A 266 7.13 20.35 -14.23
N PRO A 267 7.50 21.27 -13.30
CA PRO A 267 8.63 21.03 -12.40
C PRO A 267 8.42 19.83 -11.47
N TYR A 268 7.20 19.58 -11.01
CA TYR A 268 6.90 18.45 -10.13
C TYR A 268 6.97 17.12 -10.89
N LEU A 269 6.40 17.05 -12.10
CA LEU A 269 6.50 15.83 -12.91
C LEU A 269 7.95 15.54 -13.33
N GLU A 270 8.74 16.56 -13.67
CA GLU A 270 10.18 16.40 -13.93
C GLU A 270 10.92 15.89 -12.69
N ARG A 271 10.66 16.47 -11.51
CA ARG A 271 11.31 16.02 -10.27
C ARG A 271 10.93 14.58 -9.90
N SER A 272 9.66 14.20 -10.13
CA SER A 272 9.21 12.82 -9.99
C SER A 272 10.00 11.87 -10.91
N LEU A 273 10.15 12.24 -12.19
CA LEU A 273 10.89 11.43 -13.16
C LEU A 273 12.36 11.23 -12.75
N GLU A 274 13.00 12.30 -12.27
CA GLU A 274 14.40 12.29 -11.84
C GLU A 274 14.63 11.48 -10.56
N ALA A 275 13.76 11.65 -9.56
CA ALA A 275 13.93 11.07 -8.23
C ALA A 275 13.43 9.61 -8.13
N ASN A 276 12.68 9.13 -9.12
CA ASN A 276 12.15 7.77 -9.11
C ASN A 276 13.28 6.71 -9.15
N PRO A 277 13.34 5.79 -8.16
CA PRO A 277 14.45 4.84 -8.02
C PRO A 277 14.37 3.65 -8.99
N ARG A 278 13.19 3.37 -9.58
CA ARG A 278 12.95 2.28 -10.54
C ARG A 278 13.38 0.88 -10.05
N LYS A 279 13.25 0.62 -8.74
CA LYS A 279 13.69 -0.63 -8.09
C LYS A 279 12.56 -1.66 -8.01
N THR A 280 11.33 -1.21 -7.85
CA THR A 280 10.13 -2.04 -7.74
C THR A 280 9.28 -1.95 -9.01
N GLU A 281 8.34 -2.88 -9.17
CA GLU A 281 7.35 -2.82 -10.26
C GLU A 281 6.47 -1.56 -10.16
N ASP A 282 6.13 -1.13 -8.94
CA ASP A 282 5.39 0.11 -8.69
C ASP A 282 6.21 1.33 -9.11
N ASP A 283 7.51 1.37 -8.75
CA ASP A 283 8.42 2.45 -9.16
C ASP A 283 8.47 2.56 -10.69
N GLN A 284 8.58 1.42 -11.39
CA GLN A 284 8.64 1.36 -12.85
C GLN A 284 7.32 1.79 -13.49
N SER A 285 6.19 1.36 -12.92
CA SER A 285 4.85 1.73 -13.40
C SER A 285 4.61 3.23 -13.25
N LEU A 286 4.97 3.80 -12.11
CA LEU A 286 4.88 5.25 -11.87
C LEU A 286 5.84 6.01 -12.79
N TYR A 287 7.08 5.54 -12.99
CA TYR A 287 8.03 6.15 -13.93
C TYR A 287 7.47 6.24 -15.35
N GLN A 288 6.87 5.15 -15.85
CA GLN A 288 6.21 5.13 -17.16
C GLN A 288 5.00 6.07 -17.20
N GLY A 289 4.18 6.09 -16.14
CA GLY A 289 3.08 7.04 -15.98
C GLY A 289 3.54 8.50 -16.06
N THR A 290 4.62 8.84 -15.35
CA THR A 290 5.22 10.19 -15.36
C THR A 290 5.70 10.58 -16.76
N LEU A 291 6.37 9.69 -17.49
CA LEU A 291 6.77 9.94 -18.88
C LEU A 291 5.58 10.23 -19.79
N LEU A 292 4.49 9.47 -19.67
CA LEU A 292 3.28 9.69 -20.46
C LEU A 292 2.64 11.05 -20.15
N SER A 293 2.56 11.42 -18.87
CA SER A 293 2.05 12.73 -18.43
C SER A 293 2.92 13.88 -18.97
N LEU A 294 4.25 13.78 -18.86
CA LEU A 294 5.18 14.78 -19.40
C LEU A 294 5.12 14.88 -20.92
N LYS A 295 4.95 13.76 -21.63
CA LYS A 295 4.78 13.77 -23.09
C LYS A 295 3.54 14.57 -23.48
N GLN A 296 2.41 14.32 -22.83
CA GLN A 296 1.17 15.07 -23.10
C GLN A 296 1.31 16.54 -22.71
N LEU A 297 1.95 16.81 -21.57
CA LEU A 297 2.21 18.16 -21.07
C LEU A 297 2.99 19.00 -22.08
N TYR A 298 4.10 18.46 -22.61
CA TYR A 298 4.97 19.21 -23.51
C TYR A 298 4.38 19.42 -24.91
N VAL A 299 3.45 18.56 -25.35
CA VAL A 299 2.63 18.86 -26.53
C VAL A 299 1.76 20.10 -26.27
N ARG A 300 1.08 20.16 -25.12
CA ARG A 300 0.19 21.27 -24.77
C ARG A 300 0.93 22.59 -24.54
N LEU A 301 2.16 22.53 -24.06
CA LEU A 301 3.04 23.69 -23.86
C LEU A 301 3.87 24.07 -25.11
N ASN A 302 3.75 23.32 -26.21
CA ASN A 302 4.55 23.50 -27.43
C ASN A 302 6.07 23.43 -27.20
N GLU A 303 6.49 22.59 -26.25
CA GLU A 303 7.89 22.41 -25.80
C GLU A 303 8.55 21.26 -26.57
N THR A 304 8.85 21.49 -27.85
CA THR A 304 9.26 20.43 -28.80
C THR A 304 10.50 19.65 -28.38
N GLU A 305 11.53 20.34 -27.85
CA GLU A 305 12.77 19.68 -27.42
C GLU A 305 12.51 18.74 -26.23
N LYS A 306 11.77 19.21 -25.22
CA LYS A 306 11.41 18.40 -24.05
C LYS A 306 10.50 17.24 -24.44
N TYR A 307 9.53 17.47 -25.33
CA TYR A 307 8.70 16.42 -25.91
C TYR A 307 9.54 15.31 -26.55
N ASN A 308 10.51 15.67 -27.40
CA ASN A 308 11.38 14.69 -28.06
C ASN A 308 12.25 13.92 -27.06
N ARG A 309 12.78 14.59 -26.03
CA ARG A 309 13.51 13.92 -24.93
C ARG A 309 12.64 12.85 -24.26
N ILE A 310 11.42 13.19 -23.87
CA ILE A 310 10.50 12.27 -23.20
C ILE A 310 10.06 11.13 -24.13
N LYS A 311 9.79 11.44 -25.41
CA LYS A 311 9.46 10.43 -26.42
C LYS A 311 10.59 9.39 -26.55
N ASN A 312 11.84 9.83 -26.62
CA ASN A 312 12.98 8.92 -26.73
C ASN A 312 13.13 8.03 -25.48
N LEU A 313 12.88 8.57 -24.28
CA LEU A 313 12.90 7.77 -23.04
C LEU A 313 11.83 6.67 -23.02
N LEU A 314 10.63 6.94 -23.55
CA LEU A 314 9.56 5.94 -23.65
C LEU A 314 9.88 4.79 -24.63
N GLU A 315 10.74 5.04 -25.62
CA GLU A 315 11.13 4.05 -26.63
C GLU A 315 12.28 3.15 -26.15
N GLN A 316 12.98 3.53 -25.09
CA GLN A 316 14.03 2.73 -24.46
C GLN A 316 13.39 1.71 -23.50
N LYS A 317 13.36 0.44 -23.91
CA LYS A 317 12.93 -0.70 -23.09
C LYS A 317 14.06 -1.19 -22.19
#